data_AF-A0AAW0M9E9-F1
#
_entry.id   AF-A0AAW0M9E9-F1
#
_cell.length_a   1.000
_cell.length_b   1.000
_cell.length_c   1.000
_cell.angle_alpha   90.00
_cell.angle_beta   90.00
_cell.angle_gamma   90.00
#
_symmetry.space_group_name_H-M   'P 1'
#
loop_
_entity.id
_entity.type
_entity.pdbx_description
1 polymer ?
#
loop_
_entity_poly.entity_id
_entity_poly.type
_entity_poly.pdbx_seq_one_letter_code
_entity_poly.pdbx_strand_id
1 'polypeptide(L)'
;MDILCNVLRTFMDTTADDVLQIVYLLANRIALAHEGLELGIGEALIINLLAEAYGRTKVGLRKLYNQLGDWGLVAKACRSSLSMMSKPNALTVTKDFNIFHLIAKANLRIGLAEQTLLATLGQAAVYAHSTPPPNIQSPLEEIVKQAYFVFPVLLSGGVWNLQKTCNFTLGVPVGPMLAKPTEAVLEIVCKFQDTEFTCEYKYDGERAQIHYMDNGSVEIYSLNAEQNTGKYPDIVFEVKR
;
A
#
# COMPACT_ATOMS: atom_id res chain seq x y z
N MET A 1 6.67 15.56 6.68
CA MET A 1 5.20 15.65 6.58
C MET A 1 4.81 16.72 5.57
N ASP A 2 5.05 18.00 5.86
CA ASP A 2 4.39 19.14 5.22
C ASP A 2 4.50 19.21 3.69
N ILE A 3 5.67 18.92 3.10
CA ILE A 3 5.84 18.91 1.63
C ILE A 3 4.88 17.92 0.97
N LEU A 4 4.77 16.71 1.53
CA LEU A 4 3.94 15.65 0.99
C LEU A 4 2.44 15.94 1.21
N CYS A 5 2.07 16.55 2.34
CA CYS A 5 0.73 17.06 2.56
C CYS A 5 0.35 18.14 1.52
N ASN A 6 1.23 19.12 1.28
CA ASN A 6 0.99 20.21 0.33
C ASN A 6 0.89 19.70 -1.12
N VAL A 7 1.73 18.72 -1.48
CA VAL A 7 1.67 18.04 -2.78
C VAL A 7 0.35 17.31 -2.96
N LEU A 8 -0.05 16.47 -1.99
CA LEU A 8 -1.33 15.75 -2.04
C LEU A 8 -2.53 16.69 -2.10
N ARG A 9 -2.54 17.78 -1.31
CA ARG A 9 -3.60 18.79 -1.35
C ARG A 9 -3.69 19.48 -2.71
N THR A 10 -2.55 19.81 -3.32
CA THR A 10 -2.49 20.38 -4.68
C THR A 10 -3.08 19.41 -5.71
N PHE A 11 -2.84 18.10 -5.58
CA PHE A 11 -3.44 17.11 -6.49
C PHE A 11 -4.94 16.91 -6.24
N MET A 12 -5.42 16.97 -4.99
CA MET A 12 -6.86 16.98 -4.68
C MET A 12 -7.57 18.17 -5.34
N ASP A 13 -6.95 19.36 -5.32
CA ASP A 13 -7.52 20.59 -5.88
C ASP A 13 -7.44 20.66 -7.43
N THR A 14 -6.49 19.97 -8.06
CA THR A 14 -6.21 20.09 -9.51
C THR A 14 -6.53 18.87 -10.36
N THR A 15 -6.37 17.65 -9.82
CA THR A 15 -6.50 16.38 -10.55
C THR A 15 -7.05 15.28 -9.64
N ALA A 16 -8.24 15.50 -9.08
CA ALA A 16 -8.88 14.61 -8.09
C ALA A 16 -8.92 13.12 -8.52
N ASP A 17 -9.17 12.85 -9.81
CA ASP A 17 -9.28 11.48 -10.35
C ASP A 17 -7.94 10.70 -10.35
N ASP A 18 -6.81 11.40 -10.47
CA ASP A 18 -5.47 10.77 -10.48
C ASP A 18 -4.93 10.53 -9.05
N VAL A 19 -5.51 11.14 -8.00
CA VAL A 19 -4.90 11.15 -6.65
C VAL A 19 -4.76 9.74 -6.08
N LEU A 20 -5.69 8.83 -6.35
CA LEU A 20 -5.58 7.42 -5.93
C LEU A 20 -4.32 6.75 -6.53
N GLN A 21 -4.07 6.98 -7.82
CA GLN A 21 -2.91 6.43 -8.53
C GLN A 21 -1.60 7.08 -8.05
N ILE A 22 -1.63 8.38 -7.76
CA ILE A 22 -0.51 9.12 -7.13
C ILE A 22 -0.18 8.52 -5.76
N VAL A 23 -1.18 8.24 -4.93
CA VAL A 23 -1.01 7.67 -3.58
C VAL A 23 -0.43 6.25 -3.64
N TYR A 24 -0.89 5.41 -4.58
CA TYR A 24 -0.27 4.10 -4.84
C TYR A 24 1.21 4.24 -5.23
N LEU A 25 1.54 5.08 -6.23
CA LEU A 25 2.92 5.26 -6.68
C LEU A 25 3.85 5.79 -5.57
N LEU A 26 3.37 6.75 -4.79
CA LEU A 26 4.10 7.25 -3.62
C LEU A 26 4.36 6.12 -2.61
N ALA A 27 3.37 5.25 -2.39
CA ALA A 27 3.46 4.11 -1.45
C ALA A 27 4.30 2.94 -1.98
N ASN A 28 4.91 3.09 -3.17
CA ASN A 28 5.61 2.02 -3.88
C ASN A 28 4.73 0.76 -4.05
N ARG A 29 3.44 1.00 -4.32
CA ARG A 29 2.40 -0.01 -4.59
C ARG A 29 1.70 0.33 -5.93
N ILE A 30 0.95 -0.64 -6.43
CA ILE A 30 0.21 -0.56 -7.71
C ILE A 30 -1.21 -1.13 -7.63
N ALA A 31 -1.57 -1.60 -6.42
CA ALA A 31 -2.72 -2.43 -6.10
C ALA A 31 -2.85 -2.55 -4.57
N LEU A 32 -3.99 -3.04 -4.12
CA LEU A 32 -4.23 -3.46 -2.74
C LEU A 32 -3.49 -4.77 -2.41
N ALA A 33 -3.12 -4.97 -1.13
CA ALA A 33 -2.41 -6.18 -0.70
C ALA A 33 -3.18 -7.49 -0.98
N HIS A 34 -4.51 -7.45 -0.88
CA HIS A 34 -5.38 -8.60 -1.13
C HIS A 34 -5.60 -8.91 -2.61
N GLU A 35 -5.31 -7.98 -3.52
CA GLU A 35 -5.37 -8.24 -4.97
C GLU A 35 -4.16 -9.05 -5.46
N GLY A 36 -3.12 -9.23 -4.62
CA GLY A 36 -1.95 -10.06 -4.92
C GLY A 36 -1.09 -9.56 -6.09
N LEU A 37 -1.32 -8.33 -6.57
CA LEU A 37 -0.66 -7.79 -7.75
C LEU A 37 0.64 -7.04 -7.37
N GLU A 38 1.76 -7.49 -7.93
CA GLU A 38 3.10 -6.98 -7.61
C GLU A 38 3.94 -6.86 -8.90
N LEU A 39 4.97 -6.00 -8.94
CA LEU A 39 5.47 -5.45 -10.21
C LEU A 39 6.39 -6.35 -11.08
N GLY A 40 7.04 -7.38 -10.54
CA GLY A 40 7.84 -8.32 -11.36
C GLY A 40 9.35 -8.16 -11.33
N ILE A 41 9.85 -7.00 -10.94
CA ILE A 41 11.08 -6.50 -11.56
C ILE A 41 12.31 -6.79 -10.72
N GLY A 42 12.82 -8.03 -10.85
CA GLY A 42 14.14 -8.39 -10.36
C GLY A 42 15.28 -7.68 -11.11
N GLU A 43 16.42 -7.48 -10.45
CA GLU A 43 17.61 -6.78 -10.98
C GLU A 43 18.05 -7.26 -12.37
N ALA A 44 18.00 -8.57 -12.63
CA ALA A 44 18.37 -9.14 -13.92
C ALA A 44 17.49 -8.63 -15.09
N LEU A 45 16.21 -8.40 -14.85
CA LEU A 45 15.29 -7.80 -15.83
C LEU A 45 15.62 -6.32 -16.04
N ILE A 46 15.91 -5.57 -14.97
CA ILE A 46 16.35 -4.16 -15.07
C ILE A 46 17.60 -4.05 -15.94
N ILE A 47 18.61 -4.89 -15.71
CA ILE A 47 19.85 -4.87 -16.50
C ILE A 47 19.59 -5.20 -17.98
N ASN A 48 18.69 -6.13 -18.28
CA ASN A 48 18.32 -6.45 -19.67
C ASN A 48 17.58 -5.28 -20.33
N LEU A 49 16.55 -4.74 -19.68
CA LEU A 49 15.76 -3.61 -20.18
C LEU A 49 16.61 -2.35 -20.38
N LEU A 50 17.54 -2.04 -19.46
CA LEU A 50 18.48 -0.92 -19.61
C LEU A 50 19.48 -1.16 -20.75
N ALA A 51 19.92 -2.40 -20.98
CA ALA A 51 20.80 -2.74 -22.08
C ALA A 51 20.11 -2.57 -23.44
N GLU A 52 18.86 -3.00 -23.54
CA GLU A 52 18.02 -2.89 -24.74
C GLU A 52 17.60 -1.43 -25.01
N ALA A 53 17.04 -0.74 -24.01
CA ALA A 53 16.52 0.62 -24.16
C ALA A 53 17.58 1.69 -24.43
N TYR A 54 18.82 1.49 -23.95
CA TYR A 54 19.92 2.45 -24.10
C TYR A 54 21.09 1.94 -24.96
N GLY A 55 20.99 0.74 -25.55
CA GLY A 55 22.05 0.14 -26.39
C GLY A 55 23.38 -0.08 -25.66
N ARG A 56 23.35 -0.32 -24.33
CA ARG A 56 24.56 -0.47 -23.49
C ARG A 56 24.87 -1.93 -23.21
N THR A 57 26.15 -2.27 -23.12
CA THR A 57 26.54 -3.63 -22.70
C THR A 57 26.27 -3.84 -21.20
N LYS A 58 25.82 -5.04 -20.82
CA LYS A 58 25.53 -5.42 -19.42
C LYS A 58 26.75 -5.22 -18.49
N VAL A 59 27.97 -5.42 -19.02
CA VAL A 59 29.24 -5.17 -18.32
C VAL A 59 29.45 -3.67 -18.05
N GLY A 60 29.12 -2.80 -19.02
CA GLY A 60 29.17 -1.34 -18.84
C GLY A 60 28.16 -0.86 -17.79
N LEU A 61 26.94 -1.39 -17.82
CA LEU A 61 25.89 -1.07 -16.83
C LEU A 61 26.30 -1.47 -15.41
N ARG A 62 26.90 -2.66 -15.21
CA ARG A 62 27.44 -3.07 -13.90
C ARG A 62 28.60 -2.19 -13.41
N LYS A 63 29.47 -1.69 -14.30
CA LYS A 63 30.51 -0.72 -13.92
C LYS A 63 29.91 0.62 -13.46
N LEU A 64 28.88 1.11 -14.14
CA LEU A 64 28.13 2.31 -13.74
C LEU A 64 27.41 2.11 -12.41
N TYR A 65 26.81 0.94 -12.18
CA TYR A 65 26.18 0.60 -10.90
C TYR A 65 27.20 0.60 -9.75
N ASN A 66 28.37 -0.01 -9.94
CA ASN A 66 29.45 0.01 -8.93
C ASN A 66 29.97 1.42 -8.59
N GLN A 67 29.70 2.43 -9.43
CA GLN A 67 30.05 3.83 -9.18
C GLN A 67 28.91 4.64 -8.55
N LEU A 68 27.65 4.32 -8.87
CA LEU A 68 26.47 5.11 -8.50
C LEU A 68 25.62 4.50 -7.38
N GLY A 69 25.70 3.18 -7.15
CA GLY A 69 24.96 2.45 -6.12
C GLY A 69 23.46 2.25 -6.35
N ASP A 70 22.89 2.82 -7.42
CA ASP A 70 21.44 2.82 -7.68
C ASP A 70 21.14 2.70 -9.19
N TRP A 71 20.28 1.74 -9.55
CA TRP A 71 19.82 1.52 -10.94
C TRP A 71 19.03 2.68 -11.53
N GLY A 72 18.30 3.45 -10.71
CA GLY A 72 17.61 4.68 -11.13
C GLY A 72 18.60 5.79 -11.51
N LEU A 73 19.72 5.92 -10.77
CA LEU A 73 20.81 6.83 -11.13
C LEU A 73 21.53 6.37 -12.41
N VAL A 74 21.77 5.07 -12.57
CA VAL A 74 22.32 4.49 -13.81
C VAL A 74 21.40 4.78 -15.00
N ALA A 75 20.08 4.59 -14.86
CA ALA A 75 19.10 4.90 -15.90
C ALA A 75 19.11 6.41 -16.27
N LYS A 76 19.12 7.30 -15.27
CA LYS A 76 19.22 8.76 -15.46
C LYS A 76 20.51 9.18 -16.18
N ALA A 77 21.64 8.54 -15.85
CA ALA A 77 22.92 8.79 -16.51
C ALA A 77 22.89 8.30 -17.98
N CYS A 78 22.35 7.10 -18.23
CA CYS A 78 22.18 6.58 -19.59
C CYS A 78 21.27 7.48 -20.44
N ARG A 79 20.16 7.95 -19.86
CA ARG A 79 19.21 8.85 -20.54
C ARG A 79 19.80 10.22 -20.87
N SER A 80 20.58 10.80 -19.97
CA SER A 80 21.26 12.09 -20.16
C SER A 80 22.37 12.02 -21.20
N SER A 81 23.00 10.86 -21.37
CA SER A 81 23.99 10.61 -22.42
C SER A 81 23.38 10.51 -23.84
N LEU A 82 22.05 10.45 -23.97
CA LEU A 82 21.36 10.27 -25.25
C LEU A 82 20.85 11.61 -25.80
N SER A 83 21.50 12.11 -26.85
CA SER A 83 20.96 13.21 -27.65
C SER A 83 19.77 12.72 -28.47
N MET A 84 18.61 13.39 -28.36
CA MET A 84 17.41 13.08 -29.13
C MET A 84 17.00 14.28 -29.96
N MET A 85 16.65 14.05 -31.23
CA MET A 85 16.24 15.11 -32.17
C MET A 85 14.95 15.82 -31.76
N SER A 86 14.10 15.16 -30.97
CA SER A 86 12.91 15.73 -30.35
C SER A 86 12.82 15.31 -28.88
N LYS A 87 12.28 16.18 -28.03
CA LYS A 87 11.92 15.77 -26.65
C LYS A 87 10.70 14.85 -26.71
N PRO A 88 10.69 13.71 -25.99
CA PRO A 88 9.48 12.92 -25.84
C PRO A 88 8.41 13.71 -25.07
N ASN A 89 7.14 13.34 -25.26
CA ASN A 89 6.03 13.90 -24.50
C ASN A 89 6.26 13.67 -22.99
N ALA A 90 5.76 14.60 -22.17
CA ALA A 90 5.80 14.43 -20.72
C ALA A 90 5.04 13.16 -20.30
N LEU A 91 5.63 12.40 -19.37
CA LEU A 91 4.97 11.28 -18.73
C LEU A 91 3.78 11.79 -17.89
N THR A 92 2.78 10.94 -17.71
CA THR A 92 1.54 11.26 -16.99
C THR A 92 1.30 10.14 -16.01
N VAL A 93 0.94 10.46 -14.76
CA VAL A 93 0.71 9.46 -13.70
C VAL A 93 -0.23 8.36 -14.16
N THR A 94 -1.33 8.72 -14.81
CA THR A 94 -2.32 7.79 -15.37
C THR A 94 -1.72 6.80 -16.37
N LYS A 95 -0.75 7.23 -17.19
CA LYS A 95 -0.10 6.36 -18.19
C LYS A 95 0.91 5.45 -17.51
N ASP A 96 1.74 5.99 -16.64
CA ASP A 96 2.78 5.24 -15.94
C ASP A 96 2.16 4.18 -15.02
N PHE A 97 1.10 4.54 -14.28
CA PHE A 97 0.35 3.61 -13.44
C PHE A 97 -0.29 2.47 -14.25
N ASN A 98 -0.94 2.78 -15.39
CA ASN A 98 -1.50 1.76 -16.27
C ASN A 98 -0.42 0.85 -16.88
N ILE A 99 0.76 1.38 -17.23
CA ILE A 99 1.90 0.60 -17.71
C ILE A 99 2.42 -0.32 -16.60
N PHE A 100 2.59 0.18 -15.38
CA PHE A 100 3.01 -0.64 -14.25
C PHE A 100 1.99 -1.74 -13.91
N HIS A 101 0.70 -1.42 -13.94
CA HIS A 101 -0.37 -2.40 -13.71
C HIS A 101 -0.44 -3.47 -14.83
N LEU A 102 -0.10 -3.11 -16.07
CA LEU A 102 0.05 -4.06 -17.19
C LEU A 102 1.28 -4.97 -17.01
N ILE A 103 2.41 -4.42 -16.57
CA ILE A 103 3.66 -5.17 -16.30
C ILE A 103 3.48 -6.13 -15.12
N ALA A 104 2.78 -5.69 -14.07
CA ALA A 104 2.50 -6.49 -12.88
C ALA A 104 1.57 -7.68 -13.15
N LYS A 105 0.60 -7.51 -14.06
CA LYS A 105 -0.19 -8.62 -14.61
C LYS A 105 0.67 -9.64 -15.38
N ALA A 106 1.91 -9.29 -15.74
CA ALA A 106 2.84 -10.18 -16.42
C ALA A 106 3.91 -10.83 -15.51
N ASN A 107 4.33 -10.21 -14.38
CA ASN A 107 5.30 -10.78 -13.41
C ASN A 107 5.22 -10.10 -12.02
N LEU A 108 5.57 -10.81 -10.92
CA LEU A 108 5.68 -10.35 -9.50
C LEU A 108 7.18 -10.39 -9.05
N ARG A 109 7.81 -9.46 -8.28
CA ARG A 109 7.46 -8.72 -7.04
C ARG A 109 8.12 -7.31 -6.89
N ILE A 110 7.69 -6.50 -5.90
CA ILE A 110 8.44 -5.59 -4.95
C ILE A 110 7.41 -4.79 -4.11
N GLY A 111 7.74 -4.35 -2.88
CA GLY A 111 6.85 -3.50 -2.05
C GLY A 111 7.58 -2.57 -1.05
N LEU A 112 6.81 -2.08 -0.06
CA LEU A 112 7.14 -1.17 1.08
C LEU A 112 7.31 0.34 0.80
N ALA A 113 6.36 1.14 1.31
CA ALA A 113 6.58 2.27 2.26
C ALA A 113 5.24 2.89 2.75
N GLU A 114 4.40 2.13 3.45
CA GLU A 114 2.98 2.47 3.66
C GLU A 114 2.68 3.48 4.78
N GLN A 115 3.28 3.32 5.96
CA GLN A 115 2.85 4.02 7.19
C GLN A 115 2.98 5.56 7.12
N THR A 116 4.05 6.07 6.50
CA THR A 116 4.29 7.53 6.38
C THR A 116 3.28 8.22 5.45
N LEU A 117 2.76 7.50 4.46
CA LEU A 117 1.86 8.04 3.45
C LEU A 117 0.42 8.12 3.91
N LEU A 118 -0.04 7.12 4.65
CA LEU A 118 -1.38 7.12 5.25
C LEU A 118 -1.56 8.33 6.18
N ALA A 119 -0.54 8.63 7.00
CA ALA A 119 -0.55 9.80 7.89
C ALA A 119 -0.53 11.14 7.12
N THR A 120 0.31 11.28 6.08
CA THR A 120 0.32 12.52 5.26
C THR A 120 -0.94 12.72 4.43
N LEU A 121 -1.56 11.63 3.96
CA LEU A 121 -2.83 11.67 3.25
C LEU A 121 -3.97 12.10 4.17
N GLY A 122 -4.07 11.51 5.37
CA GLY A 122 -5.09 11.90 6.35
C GLY A 122 -4.96 13.38 6.70
N GLN A 123 -3.74 13.87 6.91
CA GLN A 123 -3.47 15.27 7.18
C GLN A 123 -3.80 16.18 5.98
N ALA A 124 -3.48 15.78 4.75
CA ALA A 124 -3.82 16.52 3.53
C ALA A 124 -5.34 16.64 3.35
N ALA A 125 -6.08 15.54 3.56
CA ALA A 125 -7.53 15.50 3.45
C ALA A 125 -8.24 16.36 4.51
N VAL A 126 -7.73 16.37 5.75
CA VAL A 126 -8.21 17.25 6.84
C VAL A 126 -7.92 18.72 6.55
N TYR A 127 -6.84 19.05 5.84
CA TYR A 127 -6.56 20.42 5.39
C TYR A 127 -7.27 20.83 4.10
N ALA A 128 -7.75 19.89 3.29
CA ALA A 128 -8.56 20.15 2.10
C ALA A 128 -10.03 20.44 2.46
N HIS A 129 -10.61 19.63 3.35
CA HIS A 129 -12.00 19.81 3.79
C HIS A 129 -12.09 20.68 5.05
N SER A 130 -12.72 21.85 4.92
CA SER A 130 -12.70 22.90 5.94
C SER A 130 -13.22 22.47 7.32
N THR A 131 -12.47 22.89 8.35
CA THR A 131 -12.78 22.90 9.80
C THR A 131 -13.20 21.56 10.43
N PRO A 132 -12.44 21.04 11.42
CA PRO A 132 -12.90 19.91 12.21
C PRO A 132 -14.14 20.28 13.05
N PRO A 133 -15.14 19.38 13.18
CA PRO A 133 -16.20 19.54 14.16
C PRO A 133 -15.61 19.65 15.57
N PRO A 134 -16.21 20.43 16.49
CA PRO A 134 -15.61 20.77 17.80
C PRO A 134 -15.47 19.61 18.80
N ASN A 135 -15.72 18.36 18.39
CA ASN A 135 -15.84 17.20 19.28
C ASN A 135 -15.15 15.92 18.74
N ILE A 136 -14.10 16.04 17.92
CA ILE A 136 -13.34 14.89 17.41
C ILE A 136 -11.87 14.99 17.83
N GLN A 137 -11.50 14.19 18.83
CA GLN A 137 -10.12 14.01 19.32
C GLN A 137 -9.48 12.69 18.86
N SER A 138 -10.19 11.85 18.10
CA SER A 138 -9.67 10.55 17.65
C SER A 138 -8.56 10.71 16.60
N PRO A 139 -7.51 9.87 16.63
CA PRO A 139 -6.47 9.88 15.60
C PRO A 139 -7.06 9.39 14.27
N LEU A 140 -7.45 10.34 13.42
CA LEU A 140 -7.89 10.10 12.03
C LEU A 140 -6.87 9.29 11.22
N GLU A 141 -5.60 9.34 11.62
CA GLU A 141 -4.53 8.46 11.14
C GLU A 141 -4.94 6.98 11.12
N GLU A 142 -5.72 6.48 12.09
CA GLU A 142 -6.12 5.06 12.15
C GLU A 142 -7.27 4.68 11.23
N ILE A 143 -8.22 5.59 11.01
CA ILE A 143 -9.28 5.38 10.02
C ILE A 143 -8.67 5.43 8.61
N VAL A 144 -7.70 6.32 8.40
CA VAL A 144 -6.95 6.43 7.13
C VAL A 144 -5.90 5.32 6.97
N LYS A 145 -5.59 4.48 7.99
CA LYS A 145 -4.68 3.32 7.81
C LYS A 145 -5.19 2.29 6.78
N GLN A 146 -6.46 2.35 6.37
CA GLN A 146 -7.04 1.53 5.28
C GLN A 146 -7.26 2.33 3.96
N ALA A 147 -6.49 3.42 3.76
CA ALA A 147 -6.75 4.53 2.81
C ALA A 147 -7.25 4.20 1.40
N TYR A 148 -6.83 3.09 0.79
CA TYR A 148 -7.05 2.85 -0.63
C TYR A 148 -8.52 2.64 -0.99
N PHE A 149 -9.27 1.88 -0.18
CA PHE A 149 -10.73 1.70 -0.38
C PHE A 149 -11.52 2.96 0.02
N VAL A 150 -10.96 3.74 0.94
CA VAL A 150 -11.58 4.94 1.53
C VAL A 150 -11.49 6.13 0.57
N PHE A 151 -10.61 6.12 -0.42
CA PHE A 151 -10.31 7.27 -1.27
C PHE A 151 -11.50 7.83 -2.06
N PRO A 152 -12.32 7.01 -2.77
CA PRO A 152 -13.49 7.52 -3.50
C PRO A 152 -14.50 8.17 -2.55
N VAL A 153 -14.70 7.57 -1.37
CA VAL A 153 -15.58 8.07 -0.31
C VAL A 153 -15.06 9.38 0.28
N LEU A 154 -13.75 9.51 0.44
CA LEU A 154 -13.07 10.70 0.93
C LEU A 154 -13.25 11.87 -0.05
N LEU A 155 -13.14 11.63 -1.36
CA LEU A 155 -13.42 12.63 -2.40
C LEU A 155 -14.90 13.04 -2.45
N SER A 156 -15.85 12.09 -2.33
CA SER A 156 -17.27 12.39 -2.48
C SER A 156 -17.96 12.92 -1.22
N GLY A 157 -17.53 12.46 -0.04
CA GLY A 157 -18.20 12.68 1.25
C GLY A 157 -17.35 13.41 2.30
N GLY A 158 -16.05 13.59 2.04
CA GLY A 158 -15.10 14.18 2.99
C GLY A 158 -14.76 13.26 4.17
N VAL A 159 -13.67 13.61 4.87
CA VAL A 159 -13.11 12.83 5.99
C VAL A 159 -14.12 12.57 7.13
N TRP A 160 -15.09 13.47 7.32
CA TRP A 160 -16.04 13.42 8.43
C TRP A 160 -17.19 12.43 8.24
N ASN A 161 -17.48 12.01 7.00
CA ASN A 161 -18.52 11.01 6.72
C ASN A 161 -17.99 9.57 6.63
N LEU A 162 -16.67 9.36 6.75
CA LEU A 162 -16.03 8.05 6.61
C LEU A 162 -16.64 7.00 7.55
N GLN A 163 -16.87 7.33 8.82
CA GLN A 163 -17.48 6.39 9.80
C GLN A 163 -18.92 5.98 9.46
N LYS A 164 -19.64 6.71 8.62
CA LYS A 164 -21.01 6.38 8.21
C LYS A 164 -21.04 5.57 6.92
N THR A 165 -20.05 5.77 6.05
CA THR A 165 -20.02 5.21 4.69
C THR A 165 -19.11 3.99 4.57
N CYS A 166 -18.01 3.94 5.32
CA CYS A 166 -17.05 2.84 5.33
C CYS A 166 -17.39 1.85 6.45
N ASN A 167 -18.26 0.89 6.15
CA ASN A 167 -18.56 -0.24 7.03
C ASN A 167 -17.70 -1.47 6.68
N PHE A 168 -17.49 -2.36 7.65
CA PHE A 168 -16.86 -3.65 7.39
C PHE A 168 -17.61 -4.42 6.30
N THR A 169 -16.88 -4.83 5.28
CA THR A 169 -17.42 -5.51 4.09
C THR A 169 -16.68 -6.83 3.92
N LEU A 170 -17.43 -7.92 3.72
CA LEU A 170 -16.85 -9.23 3.44
C LEU A 170 -16.00 -9.17 2.16
N GLY A 171 -14.88 -9.91 2.13
CA GLY A 171 -13.87 -9.82 1.07
C GLY A 171 -12.87 -8.67 1.19
N VAL A 172 -13.05 -7.73 2.12
CA VAL A 172 -12.06 -6.66 2.41
C VAL A 172 -11.37 -6.92 3.75
N PRO A 173 -10.11 -7.39 3.77
CA PRO A 173 -9.42 -7.76 5.01
C PRO A 173 -9.22 -6.59 5.98
N VAL A 174 -9.37 -6.89 7.27
CA VAL A 174 -9.28 -5.92 8.36
C VAL A 174 -7.90 -6.01 9.02
N GLY A 175 -7.27 -4.85 9.21
CA GLY A 175 -6.00 -4.71 9.93
C GLY A 175 -6.03 -5.45 11.28
N PRO A 176 -5.18 -6.48 11.48
CA PRO A 176 -5.26 -7.34 12.65
C PRO A 176 -4.79 -6.64 13.92
N MET A 177 -5.50 -6.86 15.04
CA MET A 177 -5.06 -6.38 16.35
C MET A 177 -3.69 -6.96 16.72
N LEU A 178 -2.74 -6.08 17.05
CA LEU A 178 -1.38 -6.43 17.45
C LEU A 178 -1.24 -6.42 18.98
N ALA A 179 -0.37 -7.29 19.51
CA ALA A 179 -0.03 -7.32 20.93
C ALA A 179 1.20 -6.45 21.21
N LYS A 180 1.21 -5.77 22.37
CA LYS A 180 2.44 -5.16 22.92
C LYS A 180 3.20 -6.28 23.67
N PRO A 181 4.52 -6.45 23.47
CA PRO A 181 5.32 -7.33 24.32
C PRO A 181 5.33 -6.81 25.76
N THR A 182 5.36 -7.73 26.71
CA THR A 182 5.34 -7.45 28.16
C THR A 182 6.16 -8.52 28.86
N GLU A 183 7.16 -8.10 29.63
CA GLU A 183 8.15 -8.99 30.27
C GLU A 183 7.69 -9.56 31.61
N ALA A 184 6.68 -8.94 32.25
CA ALA A 184 6.24 -9.30 33.60
C ALA A 184 4.71 -9.30 33.74
N VAL A 185 4.16 -10.33 34.40
CA VAL A 185 2.72 -10.44 34.72
C VAL A 185 2.23 -9.24 35.53
N LEU A 186 3.08 -8.67 36.39
CA LEU A 186 2.75 -7.44 37.15
C LEU A 186 2.52 -6.22 36.24
N GLU A 187 3.19 -6.10 35.09
CA GLU A 187 2.90 -5.01 34.13
C GLU A 187 1.49 -5.19 33.54
N ILE A 188 1.07 -6.43 33.27
CA ILE A 188 -0.29 -6.76 32.79
C ILE A 188 -1.32 -6.36 33.85
N VAL A 189 -1.15 -6.83 35.09
CA VAL A 189 -2.09 -6.54 36.19
C VAL A 189 -2.16 -5.04 36.50
N CYS A 190 -1.02 -4.34 36.57
CA CYS A 190 -0.99 -2.89 36.80
C CYS A 190 -1.56 -2.07 35.63
N LYS A 191 -1.57 -2.62 34.41
CA LYS A 191 -2.11 -1.97 33.21
C LYS A 191 -3.62 -2.14 33.07
N PHE A 192 -4.15 -3.33 33.38
CA PHE A 192 -5.58 -3.61 33.28
C PHE A 192 -6.36 -3.28 34.56
N GLN A 193 -5.71 -3.32 35.74
CA GLN A 193 -6.29 -2.91 37.03
C GLN A 193 -7.61 -3.63 37.31
N ASP A 194 -8.70 -2.89 37.47
CA ASP A 194 -10.05 -3.41 37.71
C ASP A 194 -10.78 -3.87 36.42
N THR A 195 -10.09 -3.90 35.28
CA THR A 195 -10.63 -4.40 34.01
C THR A 195 -10.47 -5.92 33.94
N GLU A 196 -11.58 -6.64 33.75
CA GLU A 196 -11.54 -8.08 33.49
C GLU A 196 -10.77 -8.38 32.18
N PHE A 197 -9.85 -9.34 32.23
CA PHE A 197 -9.09 -9.81 31.07
C PHE A 197 -9.03 -11.34 31.03
N THR A 198 -8.91 -11.89 29.81
CA THR A 198 -8.73 -13.33 29.57
C THR A 198 -7.27 -13.66 29.25
N CYS A 199 -6.86 -14.89 29.53
CA CYS A 199 -5.55 -15.43 29.19
C CYS A 199 -5.72 -16.58 28.20
N GLU A 200 -5.35 -16.35 26.94
CA GLU A 200 -5.40 -17.35 25.87
C GLU A 200 -3.99 -17.84 25.51
N TYR A 201 -3.88 -19.08 25.05
CA TYR A 201 -2.61 -19.61 24.57
C TYR A 201 -2.19 -18.90 23.28
N LYS A 202 -1.00 -18.28 23.28
CA LYS A 202 -0.39 -17.79 22.04
C LYS A 202 0.18 -18.98 21.25
N TYR A 203 -0.62 -19.50 20.32
CA TYR A 203 -0.17 -20.51 19.36
C TYR A 203 1.01 -20.00 18.51
N ASP A 204 1.87 -20.93 18.10
CA ASP A 204 2.99 -20.67 17.20
C ASP A 204 2.64 -21.22 15.81
N GLY A 205 2.33 -20.32 14.88
CA GLY A 205 1.75 -20.63 13.57
C GLY A 205 1.39 -19.37 12.80
N GLU A 206 0.74 -19.54 11.65
CA GLU A 206 0.31 -18.42 10.81
C GLU A 206 -1.06 -17.87 11.21
N ARG A 207 -1.22 -16.54 11.19
CA ARG A 207 -2.51 -15.89 11.42
C ARG A 207 -3.33 -15.88 10.13
N ALA A 208 -4.49 -16.53 10.17
CA ALA A 208 -5.49 -16.55 9.11
C ALA A 208 -6.72 -15.73 9.52
N GLN A 209 -7.12 -14.77 8.68
CA GLN A 209 -8.41 -14.08 8.77
C GLN A 209 -9.34 -14.70 7.72
N ILE A 210 -10.42 -15.34 8.16
CA ILE A 210 -11.32 -16.12 7.31
C ILE A 210 -12.61 -15.32 7.08
N HIS A 211 -12.92 -15.03 5.82
CA HIS A 211 -14.17 -14.40 5.39
C HIS A 211 -15.05 -15.43 4.71
N TYR A 212 -16.25 -15.64 5.25
CA TYR A 212 -17.30 -16.45 4.62
C TYR A 212 -18.25 -15.51 3.88
N MET A 213 -18.35 -15.66 2.57
CA MET A 213 -19.08 -14.76 1.68
C MET A 213 -20.53 -15.21 1.49
N ASP A 214 -21.45 -14.29 1.19
CA ASP A 214 -22.89 -14.59 1.00
C ASP A 214 -23.18 -15.59 -0.14
N ASN A 215 -22.26 -15.70 -1.11
CA ASN A 215 -22.32 -16.68 -2.21
C ASN A 215 -21.77 -18.08 -1.85
N GLY A 216 -21.33 -18.29 -0.60
CA GLY A 216 -20.71 -19.54 -0.13
C GLY A 216 -19.25 -19.75 -0.56
N SER A 217 -18.54 -18.72 -1.06
CA SER A 217 -17.08 -18.75 -1.16
C SER A 217 -16.41 -18.40 0.17
N VAL A 218 -15.24 -18.96 0.40
CA VAL A 218 -14.41 -18.64 1.58
C VAL A 218 -13.14 -17.99 1.08
N GLU A 219 -12.77 -16.87 1.69
CA GLU A 219 -11.53 -16.16 1.41
C GLU A 219 -10.68 -16.09 2.68
N ILE A 220 -9.38 -16.35 2.56
CA ILE A 220 -8.46 -16.43 3.70
C ILE A 220 -7.34 -15.43 3.50
N TYR A 221 -7.10 -14.55 4.47
CA TYR A 221 -6.08 -13.50 4.40
C TYR A 221 -5.00 -13.68 5.46
N SER A 222 -3.78 -13.26 5.12
CA SER A 222 -2.63 -13.25 6.04
C SER A 222 -2.64 -12.08 7.01
N LEU A 223 -1.69 -12.06 7.96
CA LEU A 223 -1.42 -10.91 8.83
C LEU A 223 -1.23 -9.58 8.05
N ASN A 224 -0.69 -9.66 6.83
CA ASN A 224 -0.42 -8.50 5.97
C ASN A 224 -1.54 -8.23 4.95
N ALA A 225 -2.73 -8.81 5.15
CA ALA A 225 -3.88 -8.72 4.24
C ALA A 225 -3.63 -9.29 2.83
N GLU A 226 -2.67 -10.21 2.68
CA GLU A 226 -2.43 -10.95 1.43
C GLU A 226 -3.42 -12.12 1.30
N GLN A 227 -3.96 -12.37 0.10
CA GLN A 227 -4.94 -13.45 -0.12
C GLN A 227 -4.24 -14.82 -0.19
N ASN A 228 -4.48 -15.65 0.83
CA ASN A 228 -3.90 -16.97 1.04
C ASN A 228 -4.90 -18.13 0.84
N THR A 229 -6.10 -17.88 0.31
CA THR A 229 -7.15 -18.91 0.08
C THR A 229 -6.62 -20.18 -0.61
N GLY A 230 -5.78 -20.02 -1.64
CA GLY A 230 -5.19 -21.14 -2.39
C GLY A 230 -4.14 -21.96 -1.62
N LYS A 231 -3.61 -21.44 -0.51
CA LYS A 231 -2.64 -22.13 0.36
C LYS A 231 -3.32 -23.12 1.33
N TYR A 232 -4.60 -22.91 1.64
CA TYR A 232 -5.36 -23.64 2.66
C TYR A 232 -6.67 -24.24 2.12
N PRO A 233 -6.62 -25.14 1.12
CA PRO A 233 -7.82 -25.74 0.56
C PRO A 233 -8.57 -26.58 1.60
N ASP A 234 -7.85 -27.23 2.51
CA ASP A 234 -8.35 -27.99 3.66
C ASP A 234 -9.25 -27.16 4.58
N ILE A 235 -8.79 -25.95 4.96
CA ILE A 235 -9.58 -25.03 5.78
C ILE A 235 -10.84 -24.57 5.02
N VAL A 236 -10.73 -24.31 3.72
CA VAL A 236 -11.87 -23.93 2.87
C VAL A 236 -12.92 -25.05 2.77
N PHE A 237 -12.54 -26.33 2.86
CA PHE A 237 -13.49 -27.44 2.90
C PHE A 237 -14.21 -27.55 4.26
N GLU A 238 -13.48 -27.48 5.38
CA GLU A 238 -14.10 -27.67 6.70
C GLU A 238 -14.98 -26.48 7.12
N VAL A 239 -14.64 -25.25 6.70
CA VAL A 239 -15.45 -24.04 6.97
C VAL A 239 -16.79 -24.03 6.20
N LYS A 240 -16.95 -24.86 5.16
CA LYS A 240 -18.20 -24.99 4.38
C LYS A 240 -19.16 -26.07 4.90
N ARG A 241 -18.82 -26.71 6.02
CA ARG A 241 -19.48 -27.90 6.55
C ARG A 241 -20.51 -27.60 7.64
#